data_AF-A0A447TEP5-F1
#
_entry.id   AF-A0A447TEP5-F1
#
_cell.length_a   1.000
_cell.length_b   1.000
_cell.length_c   1.000
_cell.angle_alpha   90.00
_cell.angle_beta   90.00
_cell.angle_gamma   90.00
#
_symmetry.space_group_name_H-M   'P 1'
#
loop_
_entity.id
_entity.type
_entity.pdbx_description
1 polymer ?
#
loop_
_entity_poly.entity_id
_entity_poly.type
_entity_poly.pdbx_seq_one_letter_code
_entity_poly.pdbx_strand_id
1 'polypeptide(L)'
;MLFVDSMTRYARALRDVALAAGEPPARRGYPASVFDSLPRLLERPGATGAGSITAFYTVLLESDDEPDPMADEIRSILDGHIYLSRKLAGQGHYPAIDVLKSASRVAGR
;
A
#
# COMPACT_ATOMS: atom_id res chain seq x y z
N MET A 1 -11.67 -13.26 1.79
CA MET A 1 -11.06 -12.09 1.12
C MET A 1 -11.09 -10.91 2.08
N LEU A 2 -10.08 -10.05 2.02
CA LEU A 2 -9.92 -8.84 2.84
C LEU A 2 -9.70 -7.63 1.94
N PHE A 3 -10.32 -6.50 2.30
CA PHE A 3 -10.02 -5.19 1.72
C PHE A 3 -9.64 -4.24 2.84
N VAL A 4 -8.53 -3.52 2.66
CA VAL A 4 -8.11 -2.44 3.56
C VAL A 4 -8.02 -1.17 2.74
N ASP A 5 -8.96 -0.26 3.01
CA ASP A 5 -9.03 1.04 2.35
C ASP A 5 -8.90 2.18 3.38
N SER A 6 -7.72 2.76 3.60
CA SER A 6 -6.47 2.61 2.84
C SER A 6 -5.27 2.45 3.75
N MET A 7 -4.19 1.86 3.23
CA MET A 7 -2.91 1.80 3.93
C MET A 7 -2.32 3.19 4.15
N THR A 8 -2.60 4.16 3.28
CA THR A 8 -2.22 5.56 3.49
C THR A 8 -2.87 6.12 4.76
N ARG A 9 -4.16 5.88 4.99
CA ARG A 9 -4.85 6.32 6.22
C ARG A 9 -4.34 5.56 7.45
N TYR A 10 -4.09 4.26 7.33
CA TYR A 10 -3.51 3.46 8.41
C TYR A 10 -2.12 3.99 8.83
N ALA A 11 -1.23 4.24 7.88
CA ALA A 11 0.10 4.78 8.16
C ALA A 11 0.04 6.18 8.79
N ARG A 12 -0.84 7.06 8.31
CA ARG A 12 -1.08 8.39 8.90
C ARG A 12 -1.56 8.28 10.35
N ALA A 13 -2.47 7.34 10.64
CA ALA A 13 -2.94 7.11 12.00
C ALA A 13 -1.83 6.59 12.92
N LEU A 14 -1.00 5.63 12.46
CA LEU A 14 0.16 5.15 13.21
C LEU A 14 1.16 6.28 13.49
N ARG A 15 1.43 7.13 12.49
CA ARG A 15 2.28 8.31 12.65
C ARG A 15 1.75 9.22 13.75
N ASP A 16 0.47 9.55 13.73
CA ASP A 16 -0.11 10.49 14.69
C ASP A 16 -0.05 9.93 16.12
N VAL A 17 -0.28 8.63 16.29
CA VAL A 17 -0.11 7.93 17.58
C VAL A 17 1.36 7.93 18.01
N ALA A 18 2.30 7.61 17.13
CA ALA A 18 3.72 7.56 17.45
C ALA A 18 4.29 8.94 17.82
N LEU A 19 3.88 9.99 17.09
CA LEU A 19 4.25 11.37 17.42
C LEU A 19 3.66 11.80 18.77
N ALA A 20 2.41 11.44 19.07
CA ALA A 20 1.79 11.70 20.36
C ALA A 20 2.48 10.94 21.51
N ALA A 21 3.08 9.79 21.23
CA ALA A 21 3.90 9.02 22.16
C ALA A 21 5.34 9.58 22.33
N GLY A 22 5.70 10.64 21.60
CA GLY A 22 7.00 11.30 21.71
C GLY A 22 8.10 10.73 20.82
N GLU A 23 7.76 9.88 19.85
CA GLU A 23 8.75 9.38 18.89
C GLU A 23 9.19 10.48 17.90
N PRO A 24 10.49 10.60 17.60
CA PRO A 24 10.96 11.60 16.65
C PRO A 24 10.53 11.26 15.22
N PRO A 25 10.21 12.27 14.39
CA PRO A 25 9.93 12.04 12.97
C PRO A 25 11.18 11.60 12.23
N ALA A 26 11.03 10.65 11.31
CA ALA A 26 12.09 10.22 10.40
C ALA A 26 11.76 10.66 8.95
N ARG A 27 11.47 9.72 8.05
CA ARG A 27 11.28 10.02 6.62
C ARG A 27 9.93 10.69 6.38
N ARG A 28 9.92 11.89 5.78
CA ARG A 28 8.71 12.69 5.49
C ARG A 28 7.75 12.82 6.68
N GLY A 29 8.29 12.91 7.90
CA GLY A 29 7.47 13.08 9.11
C GLY A 29 6.88 11.80 9.70
N TYR A 30 7.18 10.62 9.15
CA TYR A 30 6.81 9.33 9.74
C TYR A 30 7.90 8.85 10.72
N PRO A 31 7.56 8.57 12.00
CA PRO A 31 8.45 7.85 12.91
C PRO A 31 8.84 6.46 12.36
N ALA A 32 9.99 5.95 12.79
CA ALA A 32 10.52 4.65 12.30
C ALA A 32 9.57 3.47 12.62
N SER A 33 8.91 3.51 13.78
CA SER A 33 7.96 2.48 14.24
C SER A 33 6.78 2.26 13.29
N VAL A 34 6.40 3.28 12.50
CA VAL A 34 5.35 3.15 11.50
C VAL A 34 5.76 2.13 10.44
N PHE A 35 7.00 2.19 9.97
CA PHE A 35 7.53 1.29 8.95
C PHE A 35 7.63 -0.14 9.48
N ASP A 36 8.05 -0.32 10.73
CA ASP A 36 8.09 -1.64 11.40
C ASP A 36 6.69 -2.26 11.58
N SER A 37 5.65 -1.41 11.63
CA SER A 37 4.26 -1.84 11.81
C SER A 37 3.59 -2.28 10.52
N LEU A 38 4.08 -1.85 9.35
CA LEU A 38 3.48 -2.21 8.06
C LEU A 38 3.55 -3.72 7.79
N PRO A 39 4.72 -4.41 7.87
CA PRO A 39 4.78 -5.86 7.65
C PRO A 39 3.88 -6.64 8.61
N ARG A 40 3.80 -6.20 9.88
CA ARG A 40 2.95 -6.86 10.89
C ARG A 40 1.48 -6.95 10.49
N LEU A 41 0.99 -6.02 9.67
CA LEU A 41 -0.37 -6.09 9.11
C LEU A 41 -0.39 -6.79 7.74
N LEU A 42 0.55 -6.44 6.86
CA LEU A 42 0.56 -6.87 5.47
C LEU A 42 0.90 -8.36 5.27
N GLU A 43 1.63 -8.96 6.20
CA GLU A 43 2.05 -10.38 6.12
C GLU A 43 1.07 -11.35 6.80
N ARG A 44 -0.01 -10.85 7.41
CA ARG A 44 -1.03 -11.70 8.05
C ARG A 44 -1.90 -12.51 7.07
N PRO A 45 -2.32 -11.95 5.91
CA PRO A 45 -3.02 -12.74 4.90
C PRO A 45 -2.10 -13.76 4.24
N GLY A 46 -2.68 -14.84 3.73
CA GLY A 46 -1.95 -15.91 3.10
C GLY A 46 -2.81 -17.15 2.91
N ALA A 47 -2.23 -18.20 2.34
CA ALA A 47 -2.86 -19.51 2.23
C ALA A 47 -2.25 -20.49 3.23
N THR A 48 -3.10 -21.30 3.86
CA THR A 48 -2.74 -22.38 4.76
C THR A 48 -3.43 -23.67 4.29
N GLY A 49 -3.09 -24.82 4.87
CA GLY A 49 -3.77 -26.08 4.56
C GLY A 49 -5.26 -26.09 4.88
N ALA A 50 -5.76 -25.17 5.72
CA ALA A 50 -7.15 -25.11 6.15
C ALA A 50 -7.97 -23.98 5.48
N GLY A 51 -7.33 -23.11 4.70
CA GLY A 51 -8.01 -21.98 4.06
C GLY A 51 -7.08 -20.84 3.70
N SER A 52 -7.65 -19.75 3.17
CA SER A 52 -6.86 -18.62 2.67
C SER A 52 -7.52 -17.27 2.89
N ILE A 53 -6.67 -16.25 2.96
CA ILE A 53 -7.05 -14.84 2.93
C ILE A 53 -6.25 -14.16 1.81
N THR A 54 -6.92 -13.83 0.72
CA THR A 54 -6.42 -12.87 -0.27
C THR A 54 -6.80 -11.47 0.18
N ALA A 55 -5.83 -10.54 0.21
CA ALA A 55 -6.03 -9.18 0.66
C ALA A 55 -5.68 -8.15 -0.42
N PHE A 56 -6.52 -7.13 -0.55
CA PHE A 56 -6.28 -5.95 -1.36
C PHE A 56 -6.10 -4.73 -0.46
N TYR A 57 -5.01 -4.00 -0.68
CA TYR A 57 -4.63 -2.83 0.08
C TYR A 57 -4.62 -1.61 -0.85
N THR A 58 -5.51 -0.65 -0.62
CA THR A 58 -5.48 0.59 -1.40
C THR A 58 -4.39 1.51 -0.84
N VAL A 59 -3.69 2.18 -1.76
CA VAL A 59 -2.73 3.24 -1.44
C VAL A 59 -3.15 4.47 -2.22
N LEU A 60 -3.40 5.56 -1.51
CA LEU A 60 -3.71 6.84 -2.11
C LEU A 60 -2.41 7.58 -2.42
N LEU A 61 -2.21 7.90 -3.69
CA LEU A 61 -1.13 8.74 -4.19
C LEU A 61 -1.63 10.17 -4.37
N GLU A 62 -0.82 11.15 -4.00
CA GLU A 62 -1.16 12.57 -4.20
C GLU A 62 -1.04 12.96 -5.68
N SER A 63 -0.05 12.42 -6.40
CA SER A 63 0.09 12.56 -7.86
C SER A 63 0.68 11.30 -8.52
N ASP A 64 0.48 11.17 -9.84
CA ASP A 64 0.97 10.02 -10.62
C ASP A 64 2.50 10.09 -10.89
N ASP A 65 3.09 11.28 -10.74
CA ASP A 65 4.48 11.59 -11.14
C ASP A 65 5.40 11.91 -9.96
N GLU A 66 4.86 12.12 -8.75
CA GLU A 66 5.68 12.35 -7.56
C GLU A 66 6.04 11.05 -6.84
N PRO A 67 7.31 10.86 -6.47
CA PRO A 67 7.71 9.78 -5.59
C PRO A 67 7.03 9.94 -4.22
N ASP A 68 6.29 8.91 -3.80
CA ASP A 68 5.76 8.77 -2.45
C ASP A 68 6.51 7.63 -1.73
N PRO A 69 7.41 7.95 -0.78
CA PRO A 69 8.19 6.92 -0.09
C PRO A 69 7.31 5.95 0.69
N MET A 70 6.10 6.35 1.10
CA MET A 70 5.20 5.44 1.79
C MET A 70 4.56 4.44 0.84
N ALA A 71 4.15 4.90 -0.34
CA ALA A 71 3.67 4.01 -1.38
C ALA A 71 4.76 3.06 -1.86
N ASP A 72 6.00 3.54 -2.00
CA ASP A 72 7.15 2.73 -2.37
C ASP A 72 7.44 1.65 -1.35
N GLU A 73 7.42 1.98 -0.05
CA GLU A 73 7.62 1.00 1.02
C GLU A 73 6.54 -0.09 0.99
N ILE A 74 5.25 0.30 0.95
CA ILE A 74 4.14 -0.66 0.91
C ILE A 74 4.24 -1.57 -0.32
N ARG A 75 4.55 -0.98 -1.49
CA ARG A 75 4.76 -1.72 -2.74
C ARG A 75 5.96 -2.67 -2.67
N SER A 76 6.98 -2.35 -1.88
CA SER A 76 8.16 -3.21 -1.71
C SER A 76 7.80 -4.51 -0.99
N ILE A 77 6.90 -4.43 0.01
CA ILE A 77 6.44 -5.55 0.85
C ILE A 77 5.42 -6.43 0.11
N LEU A 78 4.47 -5.84 -0.63
CA LEU A 78 3.37 -6.57 -1.26
C LEU A 78 3.82 -7.50 -2.42
N ASP A 79 3.00 -8.53 -2.66
CA ASP A 79 3.18 -9.50 -3.75
C ASP A 79 2.81 -8.96 -5.15
N GLY A 80 2.51 -7.68 -5.28
CA GLY A 80 2.08 -7.05 -6.52
C GLY A 80 1.37 -5.73 -6.26
N HIS A 81 1.05 -5.03 -7.33
CA HIS A 81 0.29 -3.80 -7.30
C HIS A 81 -0.46 -3.60 -8.62
N ILE A 82 -1.65 -3.01 -8.51
CA ILE A 82 -2.45 -2.55 -9.64
C ILE A 82 -2.42 -1.03 -9.59
N TYR A 83 -1.79 -0.42 -10.59
CA TYR A 83 -1.66 1.03 -10.68
C TYR A 83 -2.84 1.61 -11.47
N LEU A 84 -3.54 2.59 -10.89
CA LEU A 84 -4.66 3.26 -11.55
C LEU A 84 -4.19 4.60 -12.14
N SER A 85 -4.46 4.81 -13.42
CA SER A 85 -4.01 6.00 -14.16
C SER A 85 -5.09 7.08 -14.21
N ARG A 86 -4.74 8.29 -13.79
CA ARG A 86 -5.62 9.46 -13.94
C ARG A 86 -5.92 9.77 -15.40
N LYS A 87 -4.95 9.54 -16.30
CA LYS A 87 -5.10 9.72 -17.76
C LYS A 87 -6.16 8.79 -18.34
N LEU A 88 -6.12 7.50 -18.00
CA LEU A 88 -7.13 6.53 -18.47
C LEU A 88 -8.52 6.88 -17.95
N ALA A 89 -8.63 7.19 -16.66
CA ALA A 89 -9.89 7.60 -16.04
C ALA A 89 -10.48 8.86 -16.71
N GLY A 90 -9.65 9.86 -17.02
CA GLY A 90 -10.06 11.08 -17.73
C GLY A 90 -10.55 10.85 -19.16
N GLN A 91 -10.23 9.71 -19.77
CA GLN A 91 -10.72 9.29 -21.08
C GLN A 91 -12.02 8.45 -20.99
N GLY A 92 -12.54 8.23 -19.79
CA GLY A 92 -13.68 7.34 -19.57
C GLY A 92 -13.32 5.85 -19.66
N HIS A 93 -12.03 5.50 -19.66
CA HIS A 93 -11.57 4.12 -19.70
C HIS A 93 -11.63 3.50 -18.31
N TYR A 94 -12.49 2.49 -18.14
CA TYR A 94 -12.65 1.77 -16.88
C TYR A 94 -12.63 0.24 -17.07
N PRO A 95 -11.96 -0.51 -16.18
CA PRO A 95 -11.17 -0.02 -15.04
C PRO A 95 -9.88 0.68 -15.51
N ALA A 96 -9.51 1.79 -14.86
CA ALA A 96 -8.43 2.68 -15.29
C ALA A 96 -7.03 2.14 -14.97
N ILE A 97 -6.77 0.86 -15.27
CA ILE A 97 -5.54 0.15 -14.90
C ILE A 97 -4.43 0.46 -15.91
N ASP A 98 -3.31 0.97 -15.43
CA ASP A 98 -2.07 1.04 -16.20
C ASP A 98 -1.38 -0.31 -16.15
N VAL A 99 -1.50 -1.08 -17.23
CA VAL A 99 -0.93 -2.43 -17.34
C VAL A 99 0.59 -2.42 -17.23
N LEU A 100 1.26 -1.40 -17.78
CA LEU A 100 2.73 -1.34 -17.80
C LEU A 100 3.31 -0.95 -16.43
N LYS A 101 2.56 -0.15 -15.65
CA LYS A 101 2.91 0.19 -14.26
C LYS A 101 2.42 -0.84 -13.24
N SER A 102 1.62 -1.83 -13.65
CA SER A 102 1.09 -2.86 -12.75
C SER A 102 1.90 -4.15 -12.84
N ALA A 103 1.99 -4.89 -11.73
CA ALA A 103 2.69 -6.16 -11.69
C ALA A 103 2.12 -7.11 -10.64
N SER A 104 2.22 -8.42 -10.90
CA SER A 104 1.95 -9.48 -9.93
C SER A 104 3.18 -10.38 -9.84
N ARG A 105 3.73 -10.55 -8.63
CA ARG A 105 4.91 -11.39 -8.37
C ARG A 105 4.57 -12.89 -8.35
N VAL A 106 3.28 -13.24 -8.34
CA VAL A 106 2.80 -14.63 -8.27
C VAL A 106 2.10 -15.10 -9.56
N ALA A 107 2.01 -14.26 -10.60
CA ALA A 107 1.29 -14.61 -11.83
C ALA A 107 1.92 -15.77 -12.63
N GLY A 108 3.24 -15.95 -12.52
CA GLY A 108 3.98 -17.01 -13.21
C GLY A 108 4.19 -18.28 -12.37
N ARG A 109 3.54 -18.38 -11.21
CA ARG A 109 3.59 -19.57 -10.35
C ARG A 109 2.48 -20.55 -10.69
#